data_AF-A0A9D5FJN2-F1
#
_entry.id   AF-A0A9D5FJN2-F1
#
_cell.length_a   1.000
_cell.length_b   1.000
_cell.length_c   1.000
_cell.angle_alpha   90.00
_cell.angle_beta   90.00
_cell.angle_gamma   90.00
#
_symmetry.space_group_name_H-M   'P 1'
#
loop_
_entity.id
_entity.type
_entity.pdbx_description
1 polymer ?
#
loop_
_entity_poly.entity_id
_entity_poly.type
_entity_poly.pdbx_seq_one_letter_code
_entity_poly.pdbx_strand_id
1 'polypeptide(L)'
;MMLIIIGSSFLFILALFLIVLFYYPGKPCPCCGHHLPKFRPSQGERERIYGGWTCPKCNCEIDTLGNIIKRAEEKVADRLNDDQREQTISQIIEKFSSFSTNELVEIFDQNNRRDWTDESLEAIRRLLISRGEKTPEQ
;
A
#
# COMPACT_ATOMS: atom_id res chain seq x y z
N MET A 1 -15.07 -39.52 50.29
CA MET A 1 -15.92 -38.57 49.52
C MET A 1 -15.22 -37.25 49.21
N MET A 2 -14.56 -36.57 50.16
CA MET A 2 -13.95 -35.25 49.89
C MET A 2 -12.90 -35.24 48.76
N LEU A 3 -12.11 -36.30 48.59
CA LEU A 3 -11.09 -36.38 47.52
C LEU A 3 -11.68 -36.39 46.09
N ILE A 4 -12.90 -36.91 45.91
CA ILE A 4 -13.57 -36.99 44.59
C ILE A 4 -14.09 -35.60 44.17
N ILE A 5 -14.52 -34.79 45.14
CA ILE A 5 -15.04 -33.43 44.89
C ILE A 5 -13.90 -32.49 44.46
N ILE A 6 -12.72 -32.64 45.06
CA ILE A 6 -11.54 -31.83 44.71
C ILE A 6 -11.04 -32.20 43.29
N GLY A 7 -10.99 -33.49 42.95
CA GLY A 7 -10.55 -33.94 41.63
C GLY A 7 -11.46 -33.49 40.47
N SER A 8 -12.78 -33.56 40.67
CA SER A 8 -13.76 -33.14 39.64
C SER A 8 -13.73 -31.64 39.39
N SER A 9 -13.57 -30.83 40.43
CA SER A 9 -13.45 -29.37 40.31
C SER A 9 -12.20 -28.97 39.51
N PHE A 10 -11.08 -29.66 39.75
CA PHE A 10 -9.83 -29.40 39.02
C PHE A 10 -9.93 -29.75 37.53
N LEU A 11 -10.52 -30.91 37.22
CA LEU A 11 -10.74 -31.34 35.83
C LEU A 11 -11.67 -30.39 35.08
N PHE A 12 -12.71 -29.88 35.74
CA PHE A 12 -13.62 -28.92 35.13
C PHE A 12 -12.94 -27.59 34.81
N ILE A 13 -12.14 -27.05 35.74
CA ILE A 13 -11.36 -25.83 35.51
C ILE A 13 -10.34 -26.02 34.38
N LEU A 14 -9.63 -27.15 34.36
CA LEU A 14 -8.68 -27.49 33.31
C LEU A 14 -9.37 -27.55 31.94
N ALA A 15 -10.53 -28.21 31.85
CA ALA A 15 -11.29 -28.31 30.62
C ALA A 15 -11.76 -26.93 30.12
N LEU A 16 -12.29 -26.08 31.00
CA LEU A 16 -12.67 -24.71 30.64
C LEU A 16 -11.47 -23.89 30.15
N PHE A 17 -10.33 -24.02 30.82
CA PHE A 17 -9.10 -23.34 30.41
C PHE A 17 -8.62 -23.77 29.03
N LEU A 18 -8.67 -25.08 28.72
CA LEU A 18 -8.36 -25.60 27.39
C LEU A 18 -9.36 -25.07 26.35
N ILE A 19 -10.67 -25.12 26.63
CA ILE A 19 -11.69 -24.57 25.71
C ILE A 19 -11.39 -23.11 25.39
N VAL A 20 -11.11 -22.28 26.39
CA VAL A 20 -10.72 -20.87 26.19
C VAL A 20 -9.44 -20.78 25.34
N LEU A 21 -8.41 -21.55 25.64
CA LEU A 21 -7.16 -21.49 24.88
C LEU A 21 -7.33 -21.84 23.39
N PHE A 22 -8.20 -22.78 23.07
CA PHE A 22 -8.45 -23.29 21.72
C PHE A 22 -9.54 -22.50 20.96
N TYR A 23 -10.52 -21.89 21.65
CA TYR A 23 -11.67 -21.25 21.01
C TYR A 23 -11.44 -19.77 20.64
N TYR A 24 -10.51 -19.08 21.31
CA TYR A 24 -10.23 -17.68 20.96
C TYR A 24 -9.45 -17.58 19.64
N PRO A 25 -10.02 -16.98 18.57
CA PRO A 25 -9.37 -16.86 17.28
C PRO A 25 -8.13 -15.96 17.38
N GLY A 26 -7.12 -16.24 16.55
CA GLY A 26 -5.93 -15.39 16.47
C GLY A 26 -6.21 -14.03 15.83
N LYS A 27 -5.19 -13.18 15.83
CA LYS A 27 -5.22 -11.85 15.20
C LYS A 27 -5.67 -11.96 13.72
N PRO A 28 -6.45 -11.00 13.21
CA PRO A 28 -6.81 -10.95 11.79
C PRO A 28 -5.59 -10.63 10.93
N CYS A 29 -5.58 -11.14 9.70
CA CYS A 29 -4.59 -10.77 8.69
C CYS A 29 -4.75 -9.29 8.30
N PRO A 30 -3.69 -8.49 8.29
CA PRO A 30 -3.77 -7.07 7.91
C PRO A 30 -4.09 -6.86 6.42
N CYS A 31 -3.87 -7.86 5.56
CA CYS A 31 -4.06 -7.72 4.11
C CYS A 31 -5.46 -8.15 3.65
N CYS A 32 -6.07 -9.16 4.28
CA CYS A 32 -7.36 -9.71 3.85
C CYS A 32 -8.41 -9.86 4.96
N GLY A 33 -8.08 -9.48 6.20
CA GLY A 33 -8.96 -9.57 7.36
C GLY A 33 -9.25 -10.99 7.86
N HIS A 34 -8.69 -12.04 7.23
CA HIS A 34 -8.95 -13.42 7.64
C HIS A 34 -8.34 -13.73 9.00
N HIS A 35 -9.11 -14.39 9.89
CA HIS A 35 -8.62 -14.80 11.20
C HIS A 35 -7.51 -15.84 11.07
N LEU A 36 -6.34 -15.53 11.61
CA LEU A 36 -5.20 -16.43 11.56
C LEU A 36 -5.31 -17.47 12.69
N PRO A 37 -4.88 -18.72 12.45
CA PRO A 37 -4.81 -19.72 13.52
C PRO A 37 -3.82 -19.29 14.60
N LYS A 38 -4.11 -19.65 15.86
CA LYS A 38 -3.26 -19.34 17.03
C LYS A 38 -1.99 -20.19 17.05
N PHE A 39 -2.12 -21.48 16.75
CA PHE A 39 -1.00 -22.38 16.54
C PHE A 39 -0.62 -22.38 15.06
N ARG A 40 0.66 -22.10 14.81
CA ARG A 40 1.18 -21.76 13.50
C ARG A 40 2.42 -22.60 13.20
N PRO A 41 2.30 -23.64 12.36
CA PRO A 41 3.49 -24.31 11.85
C PRO A 41 4.17 -23.39 10.83
N SER A 42 5.48 -23.14 11.00
CA SER A 42 6.28 -22.42 10.00
C SER A 42 6.30 -23.22 8.69
N GLN A 43 5.95 -22.59 7.57
CA GLN A 43 5.92 -23.22 6.25
C GLN A 43 7.29 -23.15 5.54
N GLY A 44 8.29 -22.48 6.11
CA GLY A 44 9.64 -22.42 5.51
C GLY A 44 10.77 -22.06 6.48
N GLU A 45 12.00 -22.27 6.02
CA GLU A 45 13.24 -21.97 6.76
C GLU A 45 13.37 -20.48 7.08
N ARG A 46 12.97 -19.61 6.15
CA ARG A 46 12.94 -18.16 6.38
C ARG A 46 11.96 -17.75 7.47
N GLU A 47 10.79 -18.36 7.55
CA GLU A 47 9.81 -18.08 8.60
C GLU A 47 10.30 -18.55 9.98
N ARG A 48 11.08 -19.64 10.03
CA ARG A 48 11.78 -20.10 11.25
C ARG A 48 12.85 -19.13 11.73
N ILE A 49 13.61 -18.51 10.81
CA ILE A 49 14.78 -17.70 11.15
C ILE A 49 14.39 -16.24 11.43
N TYR A 50 13.50 -15.66 10.63
CA TYR A 50 13.17 -14.23 10.73
C TYR A 50 11.92 -13.93 11.54
N GLY A 51 11.15 -14.95 11.94
CA GLY A 51 9.92 -14.74 12.70
C GLY A 51 8.89 -14.01 11.83
N GLY A 52 8.30 -14.75 10.91
CA GLY A 52 7.27 -14.25 10.02
C GLY A 52 6.26 -15.35 9.69
N TRP A 53 5.17 -14.96 9.05
CA TRP A 53 4.09 -15.85 8.67
C TRP A 53 3.49 -15.42 7.34
N THR A 54 3.24 -16.39 6.48
CA THR A 54 2.51 -16.19 5.23
C THR A 54 1.03 -16.56 5.39
N CYS A 55 0.12 -15.62 5.13
CA CYS A 55 -1.32 -15.89 5.21
C CYS A 55 -1.74 -16.98 4.19
N PRO A 56 -2.41 -18.07 4.59
CA PRO A 56 -2.79 -19.13 3.65
C PRO A 56 -3.90 -18.72 2.66
N LYS A 57 -4.59 -17.60 2.92
CA LYS A 57 -5.68 -17.11 2.06
C LYS A 57 -5.21 -16.14 1.00
N CYS A 58 -4.33 -15.20 1.37
CA CYS A 58 -3.86 -14.13 0.47
C CYS A 58 -2.35 -14.13 0.21
N ASN A 59 -1.61 -15.08 0.79
CA ASN A 59 -0.16 -15.21 0.70
C ASN A 59 0.62 -13.97 1.14
N CYS A 60 0.01 -13.11 1.97
CA CYS A 60 0.69 -11.94 2.51
C CYS A 60 1.69 -12.34 3.59
N GLU A 61 2.93 -11.87 3.47
CA GLU A 61 3.99 -12.04 4.48
C GLU A 61 3.78 -11.04 5.63
N ILE A 62 3.72 -11.56 6.85
CA ILE A 62 3.39 -10.82 8.07
C ILE A 62 4.50 -11.09 9.10
N ASP A 63 4.94 -10.07 9.84
CA ASP A 63 5.92 -10.22 10.91
C ASP A 63 5.32 -10.89 12.17
N THR A 64 6.17 -11.18 13.17
CA THR A 64 5.73 -11.71 14.47
C THR A 64 4.74 -10.81 15.21
N LEU A 65 4.75 -9.50 14.94
CA LEU A 65 3.90 -8.51 15.61
C LEU A 65 2.51 -8.41 14.96
N GLY A 66 2.38 -8.82 13.70
CA GLY A 66 1.16 -8.76 12.91
C GLY A 66 1.17 -7.69 11.81
N ASN A 67 2.32 -7.09 11.49
CA ASN A 67 2.47 -6.10 10.43
C ASN A 67 2.89 -6.74 9.10
N ILE A 68 2.56 -6.08 7.99
CA ILE A 68 2.96 -6.53 6.65
C ILE A 68 4.46 -6.38 6.48
N ILE A 69 5.15 -7.46 6.08
CA ILE A 69 6.54 -7.39 5.67
C ILE A 69 6.56 -6.87 4.23
N LYS A 70 6.65 -5.55 4.05
CA LYS A 70 7.00 -4.99 2.73
C LYS A 70 8.41 -5.44 2.40
N ARG A 71 8.58 -6.22 1.32
CA ARG A 71 9.92 -6.65 0.87
C ARG A 71 10.77 -5.41 0.61
N ALA A 72 12.08 -5.56 0.81
CA ALA A 72 13.05 -4.50 0.53
C ALA A 72 12.93 -3.96 -0.92
N GLU A 73 12.50 -4.79 -1.86
CA GLU A 73 12.22 -4.43 -3.26
C GLU A 73 11.13 -3.35 -3.40
N GLU A 74 10.08 -3.36 -2.55
CA GLU A 74 9.05 -2.32 -2.59
C GLU A 74 9.58 -1.00 -2.02
N LYS A 75 10.43 -1.03 -0.99
CA LYS A 75 11.12 0.17 -0.49
C LYS A 75 12.12 0.74 -1.50
N VAL A 76 12.70 -0.12 -2.35
CA VAL A 76 13.55 0.30 -3.46
C VAL A 76 12.70 0.89 -4.58
N ALA A 77 11.54 0.30 -4.91
CA ALA A 77 10.61 0.84 -5.90
C ALA A 77 10.04 2.21 -5.47
N ASP A 78 9.75 2.39 -4.19
CA ASP A 78 9.27 3.67 -3.64
C ASP A 78 10.35 4.77 -3.74
N ARG A 79 11.63 4.40 -3.62
CA ARG A 79 12.77 5.31 -3.85
C ARG A 79 13.10 5.51 -5.33
N LEU A 80 12.89 4.50 -6.18
CA LEU A 80 13.16 4.60 -7.62
C LEU A 80 12.19 5.55 -8.33
N ASN A 81 10.96 5.67 -7.82
CA ASN A 81 9.96 6.53 -8.43
C ASN A 81 10.26 8.03 -8.27
N ASP A 82 10.98 8.46 -7.23
CA ASP A 82 11.30 9.89 -7.06
C ASP A 82 12.38 10.35 -8.05
N ASP A 83 13.45 9.58 -8.22
CA ASP A 83 14.52 9.89 -9.19
C ASP A 83 14.01 9.79 -10.64
N GLN A 84 13.19 8.77 -10.95
CA GLN A 84 12.57 8.64 -12.26
C GLN A 84 11.53 9.74 -12.53
N ARG A 85 10.86 10.26 -11.50
CA ARG A 85 9.92 11.39 -11.67
C ARG A 85 10.66 12.67 -12.05
N GLU A 86 11.81 12.95 -11.43
CA GLU A 86 12.64 14.12 -11.81
C GLU A 86 13.19 14.00 -13.24
N GLN A 87 13.64 12.81 -13.65
CA GLN A 87 14.10 12.58 -15.02
C GLN A 87 12.96 12.71 -16.05
N THR A 88 11.78 12.17 -15.73
CA THR A 88 10.60 12.24 -16.60
C THR A 88 10.10 13.68 -16.71
N ILE A 89 10.04 14.44 -15.61
CA ILE A 89 9.68 15.86 -15.62
C ILE A 89 10.68 16.67 -16.44
N SER A 90 11.98 16.42 -16.30
CA SER A 90 13.02 17.13 -17.05
C SER A 90 12.91 16.87 -18.56
N GLN A 91 12.73 15.60 -18.97
CA GLN A 91 12.52 15.23 -20.38
C GLN A 91 11.23 15.83 -20.95
N ILE A 92 10.16 15.88 -20.14
CA ILE A 92 8.91 16.53 -20.52
C ILE A 92 9.17 18.03 -20.72
N ILE A 93 9.76 18.73 -19.75
CA ILE A 93 10.04 20.17 -19.85
C ILE A 93 10.91 20.50 -21.07
N GLU A 94 11.97 19.72 -21.33
CA GLU A 94 12.83 19.90 -22.50
C GLU A 94 12.04 19.71 -23.80
N LYS A 95 11.23 18.65 -23.88
CA LYS A 95 10.36 18.40 -25.03
C LYS A 95 9.32 19.49 -25.20
N PHE A 96 8.73 20.02 -24.13
CA PHE A 96 7.77 21.12 -24.20
C PHE A 96 8.43 22.47 -24.52
N SER A 97 9.73 22.63 -24.23
CA SER A 97 10.48 23.85 -24.57
C SER A 97 10.77 24.00 -26.07
N SER A 98 10.76 22.89 -26.82
CA SER A 98 10.98 22.88 -28.27
C SER A 98 9.69 22.97 -29.10
N PHE A 99 8.52 22.86 -28.47
CA PHE A 99 7.23 22.98 -29.15
C PHE A 99 6.84 24.44 -29.38
N SER A 100 6.41 24.73 -30.61
CA SER A 100 5.79 26.01 -30.98
C SER A 100 4.44 26.16 -30.28
N THR A 101 4.03 27.38 -29.93
CA THR A 101 2.75 27.65 -29.27
C THR A 101 1.55 27.19 -30.09
N ASN A 102 1.65 27.18 -31.42
CA ASN A 102 0.60 26.63 -32.30
C ASN A 102 0.48 25.09 -32.19
N GLU A 103 1.61 24.38 -32.03
CA GLU A 103 1.60 22.92 -31.86
C GLU A 103 1.11 22.52 -30.46
N LEU A 104 1.43 23.31 -29.43
CA LEU A 104 0.90 23.10 -28.09
C LEU A 104 -0.62 23.21 -28.10
N VAL A 105 -1.18 24.23 -28.75
CA VAL A 105 -2.63 24.41 -28.86
C VAL A 105 -3.30 23.24 -29.60
N GLU A 106 -2.69 22.69 -30.65
CA GLU A 106 -3.21 21.50 -31.34
C GLU A 106 -3.18 20.23 -30.46
N ILE A 107 -2.10 20.01 -29.72
CA ILE A 107 -2.01 18.90 -28.76
C ILE A 107 -3.03 19.08 -27.62
N PHE A 108 -3.25 20.33 -27.18
CA PHE A 108 -4.23 20.67 -26.15
C PHE A 108 -5.67 20.45 -26.61
N ASP A 109 -5.99 20.72 -27.88
CA ASP A 109 -7.34 20.52 -28.42
C ASP A 109 -7.65 19.03 -28.67
N GLN A 110 -6.64 18.21 -29.02
CA GLN A 110 -6.80 16.76 -29.20
C GLN A 110 -7.07 15.98 -27.90
N ASN A 111 -6.63 16.49 -26.74
CA ASN A 111 -6.69 15.76 -25.45
C ASN A 111 -7.95 16.01 -24.61
N ASN A 112 -9.06 16.46 -25.23
CA ASN A 112 -10.41 16.53 -24.65
C ASN A 112 -10.51 17.39 -23.37
N ARG A 113 -11.08 18.60 -23.53
CA ARG A 113 -11.24 19.69 -22.55
C ARG A 113 -11.90 19.38 -21.19
N ARG A 114 -12.29 18.13 -20.90
CA ARG A 114 -13.20 17.80 -19.78
C ARG A 114 -12.55 17.63 -18.40
N ASP A 115 -11.24 17.45 -18.31
CA ASP A 115 -10.56 17.14 -17.03
C ASP A 115 -9.66 18.27 -16.50
N TRP A 116 -9.76 19.47 -17.07
CA TRP A 116 -8.89 20.57 -16.68
C TRP A 116 -9.45 21.31 -15.46
N THR A 117 -8.68 21.37 -14.39
CA THR A 117 -8.97 22.20 -13.22
C THR A 117 -8.66 23.67 -13.53
N ASP A 118 -9.39 24.59 -12.89
CA ASP A 118 -9.16 26.04 -13.02
C ASP A 118 -7.71 26.45 -12.70
N GLU A 119 -7.06 25.70 -11.80
CA GLU A 119 -5.66 25.88 -11.42
C GLU A 119 -4.68 25.58 -12.56
N SER A 120 -4.99 24.57 -13.38
CA SER A 120 -4.18 24.20 -14.56
C SER A 120 -4.27 25.26 -15.65
N LEU A 121 -5.46 25.86 -15.84
CA LEU A 121 -5.68 26.94 -16.80
C LEU A 121 -4.95 28.23 -16.39
N GLU A 122 -5.00 28.57 -15.10
CA GLU A 122 -4.29 29.74 -14.56
C GLU A 122 -2.76 29.59 -14.65
N ALA A 123 -2.24 28.36 -14.45
CA ALA A 123 -0.82 28.08 -14.65
C ALA A 123 -0.37 28.30 -16.10
N ILE A 124 -1.16 27.84 -17.08
CA ILE A 124 -0.90 28.08 -18.51
C ILE A 124 -0.96 29.58 -18.82
N ARG A 125 -1.97 30.29 -18.29
CA ARG A 125 -2.12 31.73 -18.51
C ARG A 125 -0.89 32.51 -18.03
N ARG A 126 -0.36 32.17 -16.85
CA ARG A 126 0.87 32.78 -16.32
C ARG A 126 2.09 32.49 -17.17
N LEU A 127 2.22 31.28 -17.69
CA LEU A 127 3.31 30.92 -18.59
C LEU A 127 3.25 31.72 -19.91
N LEU A 128 2.08 31.86 -20.51
CA LEU A 128 1.90 32.67 -21.73
C LEU A 128 2.22 34.16 -21.50
N ILE A 129 1.77 34.72 -20.37
CA ILE A 129 2.08 36.12 -19.98
C ILE A 129 3.59 36.31 -19.78
N SER A 130 4.27 35.37 -19.12
CA SER A 130 5.73 35.45 -18.91
C SER A 130 6.54 35.40 -20.21
N ARG A 131 5.98 34.81 -21.28
CA ARG A 131 6.58 34.76 -22.62
C ARG A 131 6.26 35.98 -23.48
N GLY A 132 5.43 36.92 -23.00
CA GLY A 132 5.07 38.13 -23.73
C GLY A 132 4.10 37.89 -24.90
N GLU A 133 3.44 36.73 -24.92
CA GLU A 133 2.50 36.38 -25.98
C GLU A 133 1.08 36.85 -25.63
N LYS A 134 0.34 37.28 -26.66
CA LYS A 134 -1.06 37.70 -26.49
C LYS A 134 -1.92 36.47 -26.29
N THR A 135 -2.79 36.51 -25.29
CA THR A 135 -3.74 35.41 -25.03
C THR A 135 -4.77 35.34 -26.16
N PRO A 136 -5.20 34.13 -26.58
CA PRO A 136 -6.08 33.91 -27.72
C PRO A 136 -7.54 34.39 -27.53
N GLU A 137 -7.83 35.12 -26.45
CA GLU A 137 -9.15 35.71 -26.16
C GLU A 137 -9.29 37.18 -26.61
N GLN A 138 -8.32 37.73 -27.35
CA GLN A 138 -8.36 39.12 -27.87
C GLN A 138 -8.18 39.20 -29.38
#